data_AF-A0A6J0ZJL5-F1
#
_entry.id   AF-A0A6J0ZJL5-F1
#
_cell.length_a   1.000
_cell.length_b   1.000
_cell.length_c   1.000
_cell.angle_alpha   90.00
_cell.angle_beta   90.00
_cell.angle_gamma   90.00
#
_symmetry.space_group_name_H-M   'P 1'
#
loop_
_entity.id
_entity.type
_entity.pdbx_description
1 polymer ?
#
loop_
_entity_poly.entity_id
_entity_poly.type
_entity_poly.pdbx_seq_one_letter_code
_entity_poly.pdbx_strand_id
1 'polypeptide(L)'
;MGKEIESSGSNSVGSSKFVRTNPMSDRFKVKRFHHVEFWCSDATNVARRFSWALGMQLAAKSDLSTGNMAHASYLIRSGECNFLFTAPYSPSIAQAENLSPAATASIPTFDHAICRAFVASHGLAARAISVEVEDAETAFSISVSHGAKPSSPPTVLDNQAVLAEVFLFGDVVLRYISFKKFDHESPNDDETCNWFLPRFEKIEDTLSYPLDYGICRLDHLVGSVPELGPAVSYLKEVTGFHEFAEFTTEDVGTLESGLNSLVLGSNNEMVLLVICEPVFGTKRRSQIQTFLEHNDGEEVQHLALVSEDIFKTLREMKKRSGVGGFEFMPPPPPTYYKNLKKRAGDVLSNVQIKECEELGVLVDRDDQGTLLQIFTKPFGDRPTTFIEIIQRIGCMIEDDTGKMYQKGRCGGFGKGNFSELFKSVEEYEKSLEPKKTTECVAA
;
A
#
# COMPACT_ATOMS: atom_id res chain seq x y z
N MET A 1 -27.97 48.67 -29.65
CA MET A 1 -26.81 47.81 -29.98
C MET A 1 -26.19 47.37 -28.67
N GLY A 2 -26.79 46.37 -28.02
CA GLY A 2 -26.27 45.73 -26.82
C GLY A 2 -26.24 44.24 -27.11
N LYS A 3 -25.03 43.65 -27.14
CA LYS A 3 -24.84 42.22 -27.33
C LYS A 3 -25.14 41.51 -26.02
N GLU A 4 -26.07 40.56 -26.08
CA GLU A 4 -26.23 39.51 -25.08
C GLU A 4 -24.95 38.65 -25.05
N ILE A 5 -24.40 38.45 -23.85
CA ILE A 5 -23.37 37.45 -23.59
C ILE A 5 -24.09 36.28 -22.94
N GLU A 6 -24.29 35.22 -23.71
CA GLU A 6 -24.74 33.92 -23.22
C GLU A 6 -23.69 33.39 -22.24
N SER A 7 -24.10 33.21 -20.99
CA SER A 7 -23.31 32.43 -20.01
C SER A 7 -23.59 30.95 -20.28
N SER A 8 -22.57 30.26 -20.76
CA SER A 8 -22.56 28.80 -20.88
C SER A 8 -22.66 28.20 -19.48
N GLY A 9 -23.82 27.61 -19.18
CA GLY A 9 -24.03 26.83 -17.96
C GLY A 9 -23.06 25.66 -17.92
N SER A 10 -22.17 25.67 -16.93
CA SER A 10 -21.45 24.48 -16.49
C SER A 10 -22.48 23.51 -15.91
N ASN A 11 -22.66 22.37 -16.58
CA ASN A 11 -23.42 21.26 -16.02
C ASN A 11 -22.71 20.78 -14.75
N SER A 12 -23.34 20.99 -13.60
CA SER A 12 -22.99 20.36 -12.34
C SER A 12 -23.25 18.86 -12.45
N VAL A 13 -22.18 18.07 -12.53
CA VAL A 13 -22.24 16.60 -12.44
C VAL A 13 -22.26 16.22 -10.96
N GLY A 14 -23.38 16.50 -10.30
CA GLY A 14 -23.67 16.04 -8.94
C GLY A 14 -24.91 15.14 -8.98
N SER A 15 -24.76 13.89 -8.52
CA SER A 15 -25.81 12.86 -8.40
C SER A 15 -26.16 12.02 -9.65
N SER A 16 -25.16 11.40 -10.30
CA SER A 16 -25.45 10.16 -11.04
C SER A 16 -25.24 8.97 -10.11
N LYS A 17 -26.23 8.07 -10.04
CA LYS A 17 -26.08 6.74 -9.46
C LYS A 17 -24.90 6.08 -10.17
N PHE A 18 -23.74 5.98 -9.53
CA PHE A 18 -22.61 5.21 -10.06
C PHE A 18 -23.07 3.75 -10.18
N VAL A 19 -23.54 3.35 -11.36
CA VAL A 19 -23.90 1.97 -11.66
C VAL A 19 -22.58 1.25 -11.92
N ARG A 20 -22.13 0.51 -10.91
CA ARG A 20 -20.91 -0.29 -11.00
C ARG A 20 -21.06 -1.30 -12.12
N THR A 21 -20.16 -1.22 -13.09
CA THR A 21 -19.98 -2.26 -14.08
C THR A 21 -18.53 -2.69 -13.99
N ASN A 22 -18.29 -3.98 -13.79
CA ASN A 22 -16.98 -4.56 -13.98
C ASN A 22 -16.94 -5.06 -15.43
N PRO A 23 -16.29 -4.32 -16.35
CA PRO A 23 -16.26 -4.65 -17.77
C PRO A 23 -15.33 -5.82 -18.08
N MET A 24 -14.61 -6.35 -17.08
CA MET A 24 -13.59 -7.38 -17.25
C MET A 24 -12.51 -6.98 -18.28
N SER A 25 -12.02 -5.74 -18.18
CA SER A 25 -11.18 -5.08 -19.20
C SER A 25 -9.66 -5.15 -18.96
N ASP A 26 -9.16 -5.90 -17.97
CA ASP A 26 -7.71 -6.08 -17.78
C ASP A 26 -7.03 -6.47 -19.10
N ARG A 27 -5.96 -5.77 -19.47
CA ARG A 27 -5.24 -6.01 -20.72
C ARG A 27 -4.37 -7.26 -20.68
N PHE A 28 -4.05 -7.73 -19.49
CA PHE A 28 -3.31 -8.94 -19.20
C PHE A 28 -3.85 -9.55 -17.91
N LYS A 29 -3.69 -10.87 -17.74
CA LYS A 29 -4.30 -11.57 -16.60
C LYS A 29 -3.52 -11.29 -15.31
N VAL A 30 -4.12 -10.48 -14.43
CA VAL A 30 -3.62 -10.19 -13.08
C VAL A 30 -4.20 -11.19 -12.09
N LYS A 31 -3.36 -11.68 -11.16
CA LYS A 31 -3.78 -12.63 -10.13
C LYS A 31 -4.02 -11.94 -8.78
N ARG A 32 -2.98 -11.33 -8.21
CA ARG A 32 -3.01 -10.72 -6.86
C ARG A 32 -1.78 -9.84 -6.63
N PHE A 33 -1.79 -9.10 -5.52
CA PHE A 33 -0.55 -8.53 -4.99
C PHE A 33 0.44 -9.64 -4.64
N HIS A 34 1.70 -9.45 -5.03
CA HIS A 34 2.78 -10.37 -4.72
C HIS A 34 3.60 -9.88 -3.51
N HIS A 35 4.13 -8.66 -3.59
CA HIS A 35 4.90 -8.02 -2.52
C HIS A 35 4.98 -6.50 -2.71
N VAL A 36 5.34 -5.79 -1.64
CA VAL A 36 5.74 -4.38 -1.69
C VAL A 36 7.22 -4.29 -1.34
N GLU A 37 8.03 -3.67 -2.19
CA GLU A 37 9.43 -3.40 -1.90
C GLU A 37 9.61 -1.96 -1.44
N PHE A 38 10.22 -1.80 -0.27
CA PHE A 38 10.69 -0.52 0.26
C PHE A 38 12.18 -0.37 0.02
N TRP A 39 12.57 0.80 -0.47
CA TRP A 39 13.97 1.20 -0.46
C TRP A 39 14.26 2.01 0.79
N CYS A 40 15.42 1.73 1.39
CA CYS A 40 15.77 2.26 2.69
C CYS A 40 17.28 2.44 2.85
N SER A 41 17.69 3.26 3.82
CA SER A 41 19.11 3.47 4.14
C SER A 41 19.76 2.25 4.79
N ASP A 42 18.98 1.48 5.56
CA ASP A 42 19.42 0.25 6.21
C ASP A 42 18.28 -0.75 6.30
N ALA A 43 18.35 -1.81 5.49
CA ALA A 43 17.31 -2.81 5.40
C ALA A 43 17.16 -3.65 6.69
N THR A 44 18.24 -3.82 7.45
CA THR A 44 18.26 -4.65 8.66
C THR A 44 17.35 -4.06 9.74
N ASN A 45 17.53 -2.78 10.06
CA ASN A 45 16.78 -2.09 11.10
C ASN A 45 15.32 -1.92 10.70
N VAL A 46 15.05 -1.54 9.45
CA VAL A 46 13.67 -1.36 8.99
C VAL A 46 12.92 -2.69 8.99
N ALA A 47 13.50 -3.76 8.42
CA ALA A 47 12.86 -5.07 8.39
C ALA A 47 12.58 -5.61 9.80
N ARG A 48 13.52 -5.46 10.75
CA ARG A 48 13.33 -5.88 12.14
C ARG A 48 12.26 -5.07 12.86
N ARG A 49 12.23 -3.74 12.66
CA ARG A 49 11.20 -2.87 13.23
C ARG A 49 9.82 -3.27 12.71
N PHE A 50 9.66 -3.41 11.40
CA PHE A 50 8.39 -3.81 10.79
C PHE A 50 7.98 -5.23 11.21
N SER A 51 8.92 -6.18 11.24
CA SER A 51 8.69 -7.53 11.75
C SER A 51 8.12 -7.52 13.16
N TRP A 52 8.76 -6.80 14.09
CA TRP A 52 8.29 -6.66 15.46
C TRP A 52 6.95 -5.92 15.58
N ALA A 53 6.81 -4.81 14.86
CA ALA A 53 5.68 -3.90 14.93
C ALA A 53 4.39 -4.52 14.36
N LEU A 54 4.50 -5.23 13.23
CA LEU A 54 3.38 -5.84 12.52
C LEU A 54 3.18 -7.31 12.89
N GLY A 55 4.17 -7.93 13.54
CA GLY A 55 4.15 -9.36 13.83
C GLY A 55 4.30 -10.18 12.57
N MET A 56 5.21 -9.77 11.69
CA MET A 56 5.50 -10.49 10.45
C MET A 56 6.84 -11.22 10.60
N GLN A 57 6.89 -12.48 10.20
CA GLN A 57 8.09 -13.30 10.30
C GLN A 57 9.14 -12.88 9.28
N LEU A 58 10.42 -12.80 9.67
CA LEU A 58 11.54 -12.72 8.73
C LEU A 58 11.64 -14.03 7.93
N ALA A 59 11.23 -14.01 6.67
CA ALA A 59 11.04 -15.20 5.86
C ALA A 59 12.20 -15.45 4.88
N ALA A 60 12.77 -14.38 4.32
CA ALA A 60 13.79 -14.46 3.29
C ALA A 60 14.88 -13.42 3.45
N LYS A 61 16.07 -13.75 2.93
CA LYS A 61 17.15 -12.79 2.75
C LYS A 61 17.83 -12.96 1.41
N SER A 62 18.40 -11.88 0.89
CA SER A 62 19.44 -11.89 -0.13
C SER A 62 20.45 -10.82 0.25
N ASP A 63 21.62 -11.23 0.69
CA ASP A 63 22.64 -10.35 1.25
C ASP A 63 24.05 -10.93 1.01
N LEU A 64 25.09 -10.36 1.64
CA LEU A 64 26.46 -10.87 1.49
C LEU A 64 26.60 -12.36 1.82
N SER A 65 25.84 -12.87 2.79
CA SER A 65 25.90 -14.28 3.19
C SER A 65 25.30 -15.21 2.14
N THR A 66 24.45 -14.69 1.25
CA THR A 66 23.87 -15.41 0.12
C THR A 66 24.59 -15.09 -1.21
N GLY A 67 25.76 -14.44 -1.15
CA GLY A 67 26.55 -14.05 -2.31
C GLY A 67 26.10 -12.79 -3.04
N ASN A 68 25.14 -12.02 -2.51
CA ASN A 68 24.70 -10.76 -3.10
C ASN A 68 25.60 -9.60 -2.61
N MET A 69 26.40 -9.04 -3.52
CA MET A 69 27.32 -7.94 -3.23
C MET A 69 26.76 -6.56 -3.62
N ALA A 70 25.57 -6.51 -4.22
CA ALA A 70 24.93 -5.26 -4.63
C ALA A 70 24.09 -4.64 -3.51
N HIS A 71 23.27 -5.46 -2.86
CA HIS A 71 22.27 -4.98 -1.92
C HIS A 71 21.97 -6.01 -0.83
N ALA A 72 21.44 -5.51 0.28
CA ALA A 72 20.82 -6.33 1.30
C ALA A 72 19.31 -6.23 1.16
N SER A 73 18.65 -7.35 0.91
CA SER A 73 17.19 -7.46 0.86
C SER A 73 16.68 -8.44 1.92
N TYR A 74 15.74 -8.01 2.76
CA TYR A 74 15.08 -8.85 3.75
C TYR A 74 13.57 -8.86 3.53
N LEU A 75 12.98 -10.04 3.43
CA LEU A 75 11.54 -10.23 3.31
C LEU A 75 10.95 -10.55 4.68
N ILE A 76 9.90 -9.82 5.05
CA ILE A 76 8.99 -10.22 6.12
C ILE A 76 7.65 -10.69 5.55
N ARG A 77 7.04 -11.67 6.19
CA ARG A 77 5.80 -12.32 5.75
C ARG A 77 4.82 -12.52 6.90
N SER A 78 3.54 -12.28 6.62
CA SER A 78 2.41 -12.75 7.44
C SER A 78 1.27 -13.13 6.51
N GLY A 79 0.86 -14.39 6.52
CA GLY A 79 0.00 -14.95 5.49
C GLY A 79 0.57 -14.75 4.07
N GLU A 80 -0.23 -14.14 3.21
CA GLU A 80 0.13 -13.72 1.85
C GLU A 80 0.72 -12.30 1.78
N CYS A 81 0.77 -11.56 2.89
CA CYS A 81 1.34 -10.22 2.93
C CYS A 81 2.88 -10.31 2.97
N ASN A 82 3.53 -9.74 1.95
CA ASN A 82 4.98 -9.77 1.76
C ASN A 82 5.55 -8.36 1.67
N PHE A 83 6.43 -7.98 2.59
CA PHE A 83 7.20 -6.73 2.52
C PHE A 83 8.68 -7.03 2.38
N LEU A 84 9.29 -6.43 1.37
CA LEU A 84 10.71 -6.55 1.07
C LEU A 84 11.40 -5.23 1.40
N PHE A 85 12.49 -5.26 2.16
CA PHE A 85 13.28 -4.06 2.47
C PHE A 85 14.64 -4.21 1.83
N THR A 86 15.00 -3.27 0.96
CA THR A 86 16.26 -3.30 0.21
C THR A 86 17.09 -2.06 0.50
N ALA A 87 18.38 -2.25 0.74
CA ALA A 87 19.36 -1.17 0.93
C ALA A 87 20.64 -1.44 0.11
N PRO A 88 21.27 -0.39 -0.47
CA PRO A 88 22.50 -0.54 -1.24
C PRO A 88 23.69 -0.85 -0.34
N TYR A 89 24.55 -1.77 -0.76
CA TYR A 89 25.90 -1.83 -0.23
C TYR A 89 26.80 -0.75 -0.85
N SER A 90 28.06 -0.68 -0.42
CA SER A 90 29.06 0.09 -1.15
C SER A 90 29.35 -0.59 -2.51
N PRO A 91 29.36 0.14 -3.64
CA PRO A 91 29.68 -0.46 -4.94
C PRO A 91 31.10 -1.04 -4.98
N SER A 92 31.98 -0.60 -4.06
CA SER A 92 33.34 -1.10 -3.93
C SER A 92 33.43 -2.56 -3.51
N ILE A 93 32.39 -3.13 -2.89
CA ILE A 93 32.39 -4.53 -2.45
C ILE A 93 32.46 -5.47 -3.66
N ALA A 94 31.57 -5.30 -4.63
CA ALA A 94 31.60 -6.08 -5.87
C ALA A 94 32.87 -5.79 -6.71
N GLN A 95 33.32 -4.53 -6.73
CA GLN A 95 34.54 -4.14 -7.45
C GLN A 95 35.79 -4.82 -6.90
N ALA A 96 35.88 -5.06 -5.59
CA ALA A 96 37.00 -5.76 -4.98
C ALA A 96 37.15 -7.21 -5.48
N GLU A 97 36.03 -7.83 -5.89
CA GLU A 97 35.99 -9.16 -6.49
C GLU A 97 36.06 -9.13 -8.03
N ASN A 98 36.36 -7.98 -8.64
CA ASN A 98 36.31 -7.75 -10.09
C ASN A 98 34.94 -8.06 -10.74
N LEU A 99 33.86 -7.89 -9.98
CA LEU A 99 32.49 -8.07 -10.45
C LEU A 99 31.79 -6.72 -10.63
N SER A 100 30.85 -6.64 -11.57
CA SER A 100 29.88 -5.55 -11.56
C SER A 100 28.88 -5.81 -10.43
N PRO A 101 28.41 -4.78 -9.69
CA PRO A 101 27.38 -5.01 -8.67
C PRO A 101 26.15 -5.73 -9.23
N ALA A 102 25.70 -5.34 -10.44
CA ALA A 102 24.57 -5.97 -11.13
C ALA A 102 24.73 -7.48 -11.35
N ALA A 103 25.95 -8.03 -11.42
CA ALA A 103 26.17 -9.46 -11.65
C ALA A 103 25.69 -10.34 -10.48
N THR A 104 25.70 -9.79 -9.26
CA THR A 104 25.36 -10.54 -8.03
C THR A 104 23.99 -10.17 -7.45
N ALA A 105 23.34 -9.14 -8.00
CA ALA A 105 22.04 -8.69 -7.53
C ALA A 105 20.97 -9.77 -7.76
N SER A 106 20.22 -10.12 -6.71
CA SER A 106 19.06 -11.02 -6.83
C SER A 106 17.84 -10.34 -7.47
N ILE A 107 17.72 -9.03 -7.27
CA ILE A 107 16.76 -8.16 -7.97
C ILE A 107 17.52 -7.44 -9.09
N PRO A 108 17.35 -7.84 -10.37
CA PRO A 108 18.18 -7.32 -11.46
C PRO A 108 17.89 -5.86 -11.82
N THR A 109 16.78 -5.31 -11.33
CA THR A 109 16.37 -3.92 -11.55
C THR A 109 16.96 -2.95 -10.52
N PHE A 110 17.70 -3.48 -9.54
CA PHE A 110 18.34 -2.67 -8.51
C PHE A 110 19.49 -1.84 -9.09
N ASP A 111 19.44 -0.52 -8.86
CA ASP A 111 20.53 0.40 -9.17
C ASP A 111 20.95 1.20 -7.93
N HIS A 112 22.27 1.30 -7.72
CA HIS A 112 22.82 1.95 -6.53
C HIS A 112 22.60 3.46 -6.52
N ALA A 113 22.69 4.12 -7.67
CA ALA A 113 22.54 5.56 -7.77
C ALA A 113 21.07 5.94 -7.61
N ILE A 114 20.17 5.22 -8.29
CA ILE A 114 18.72 5.43 -8.17
C ILE A 114 18.27 5.15 -6.73
N CYS A 115 18.72 4.06 -6.11
CA CYS A 115 18.32 3.74 -4.73
C CYS A 115 18.77 4.82 -3.72
N ARG A 116 20.00 5.31 -3.82
CA ARG A 116 20.47 6.40 -2.94
C ARG A 116 19.72 7.71 -3.19
N ALA A 117 19.46 8.05 -4.44
CA ALA A 117 18.71 9.25 -4.79
C ALA A 117 17.27 9.17 -4.27
N PHE A 118 16.61 8.04 -4.45
CA PHE A 118 15.25 7.77 -3.96
C PHE A 118 15.16 7.91 -2.44
N VAL A 119 16.07 7.26 -1.70
CA VAL A 119 16.07 7.34 -0.22
C VAL A 119 16.39 8.75 0.27
N ALA A 120 17.25 9.50 -0.43
CA ALA A 120 17.52 10.90 -0.10
C ALA A 120 16.30 11.80 -0.36
N SER A 121 15.60 11.61 -1.48
CA SER A 121 14.42 12.40 -1.86
C SER A 121 13.23 12.09 -0.96
N HIS A 122 12.89 10.82 -0.74
CA HIS A 122 11.63 10.41 -0.08
C HIS A 122 11.80 9.91 1.37
N GLY A 123 13.00 9.48 1.76
CA GLY A 123 13.23 8.75 3.02
C GLY A 123 12.93 7.26 2.88
N LEU A 124 12.29 6.66 3.89
CA LEU A 124 11.77 5.29 3.80
C LEU A 124 10.44 5.32 3.03
N ALA A 125 10.41 4.73 1.84
CA ALA A 125 9.24 4.76 0.95
C ALA A 125 9.15 3.48 0.09
N ALA A 126 7.97 3.19 -0.45
CA ALA A 126 7.74 2.04 -1.32
C ALA A 126 8.27 2.34 -2.74
N ARG A 127 9.23 1.55 -3.19
CA ARG A 127 9.77 1.66 -4.56
C ARG A 127 8.95 0.86 -5.55
N ALA A 128 8.60 -0.39 -5.22
CA ALA A 128 7.94 -1.30 -6.15
C ALA A 128 6.66 -1.88 -5.56
N ILE A 129 5.57 -1.74 -6.30
CA ILE A 129 4.32 -2.45 -6.08
C ILE A 129 4.31 -3.65 -7.01
N SER A 130 4.42 -4.85 -6.45
CA SER A 130 4.53 -6.06 -7.25
C SER A 130 3.20 -6.79 -7.35
N VAL A 131 2.81 -7.14 -8.57
CA VAL A 131 1.62 -7.95 -8.86
C VAL A 131 2.03 -9.24 -9.55
N GLU A 132 1.44 -10.34 -9.11
CA GLU A 132 1.58 -11.62 -9.79
C GLU A 132 0.66 -11.63 -11.02
N VAL A 133 1.24 -11.91 -12.18
CA VAL A 133 0.53 -12.00 -13.48
C VAL A 133 0.72 -13.40 -14.07
N GLU A 134 -0.10 -13.76 -15.06
CA GLU A 134 0.09 -15.04 -15.77
C GLU A 134 1.45 -15.07 -16.50
N ASP A 135 1.83 -13.97 -17.15
CA ASP A 135 3.09 -13.82 -17.88
C ASP A 135 3.57 -12.35 -17.81
N ALA A 136 4.74 -12.15 -17.20
CA ALA A 136 5.33 -10.82 -16.98
C ALA A 136 5.92 -10.20 -18.25
N GLU A 137 6.38 -11.01 -19.21
CA GLU A 137 6.86 -10.51 -20.50
C GLU A 137 5.68 -9.97 -21.31
N THR A 138 4.61 -10.76 -21.40
CA THR A 138 3.35 -10.34 -22.06
C THR A 138 2.76 -9.10 -21.38
N ALA A 139 2.68 -9.07 -20.04
CA ALA A 139 2.17 -7.91 -19.31
C ALA A 139 2.97 -6.63 -19.60
N PHE A 140 4.31 -6.73 -19.60
CA PHE A 140 5.18 -5.60 -19.91
C PHE A 140 4.98 -5.11 -21.35
N SER A 141 5.02 -6.00 -22.34
CA SER A 141 4.85 -5.64 -23.76
C SER A 141 3.52 -4.96 -24.03
N ILE A 142 2.43 -5.49 -23.45
CA ILE A 142 1.08 -4.91 -23.56
C ILE A 142 1.02 -3.55 -22.86
N SER A 143 1.57 -3.41 -21.65
CA SER A 143 1.57 -2.12 -20.96
C SER A 143 2.32 -1.05 -21.76
N VAL A 144 3.52 -1.36 -22.26
CA VAL A 144 4.31 -0.41 -23.05
C VAL A 144 3.62 -0.05 -24.36
N SER A 145 2.96 -1.01 -25.03
CA SER A 145 2.18 -0.71 -26.24
C SER A 145 0.97 0.19 -25.99
N HIS A 146 0.52 0.31 -24.74
CA HIS A 146 -0.57 1.20 -24.30
C HIS A 146 -0.06 2.43 -23.53
N GLY A 147 1.19 2.81 -23.74
CA GLY A 147 1.74 4.08 -23.25
C GLY A 147 2.42 4.00 -21.89
N ALA A 148 2.61 2.81 -21.31
CA ALA A 148 3.38 2.68 -20.08
C ALA A 148 4.82 3.12 -20.29
N LYS A 149 5.35 3.92 -19.38
CA LYS A 149 6.76 4.30 -19.38
C LYS A 149 7.57 3.11 -18.86
N PRO A 150 8.43 2.47 -19.67
CA PRO A 150 9.21 1.33 -19.22
C PRO A 150 10.23 1.78 -18.16
N SER A 151 10.36 0.99 -17.09
CA SER A 151 11.42 1.17 -16.08
C SER A 151 12.50 0.09 -16.21
N SER A 152 12.11 -1.18 -16.35
CA SER A 152 13.04 -2.27 -16.62
C SER A 152 12.39 -3.34 -17.50
N PRO A 153 13.06 -3.80 -18.59
CA PRO A 153 12.51 -4.83 -19.47
C PRO A 153 12.42 -6.20 -18.77
N PRO A 154 11.62 -7.13 -19.33
CA PRO A 154 11.48 -8.48 -18.79
C PRO A 154 12.83 -9.18 -18.65
N THR A 155 13.09 -9.70 -17.45
CA THR A 155 14.31 -10.44 -17.12
C THR A 155 13.93 -11.79 -16.54
N VAL A 156 14.47 -12.87 -17.13
CA VAL A 156 14.31 -14.23 -16.62
C VAL A 156 15.26 -14.44 -15.43
N LEU A 157 14.71 -14.83 -14.28
CA LEU A 157 15.43 -15.11 -13.05
C LEU A 157 15.63 -16.63 -12.93
N ASP A 158 16.87 -17.09 -13.11
CA ASP A 158 17.33 -18.47 -12.96
C ASP A 158 16.35 -19.52 -13.55
N ASN A 159 15.79 -19.22 -14.72
CA ASN A 159 14.78 -20.04 -15.41
C ASN A 159 13.50 -20.36 -14.62
N GLN A 160 13.27 -19.74 -13.47
CA GLN A 160 12.14 -20.01 -12.55
C GLN A 160 11.08 -18.92 -12.59
N ALA A 161 11.48 -17.65 -12.71
CA ALA A 161 10.57 -16.52 -12.72
C ALA A 161 10.92 -15.51 -13.80
N VAL A 162 9.99 -14.61 -14.13
CA VAL A 162 10.20 -13.45 -14.99
C VAL A 162 9.74 -12.21 -14.25
N LEU A 163 10.56 -11.18 -14.27
CA LEU A 163 10.31 -9.89 -13.63
C LEU A 163 10.43 -8.76 -14.67
N ALA A 164 9.46 -7.85 -14.69
CA ALA A 164 9.49 -6.65 -15.51
C ALA A 164 8.91 -5.44 -14.75
N GLU A 165 9.27 -4.22 -15.12
CA GLU A 165 8.82 -3.01 -14.40
C GLU A 165 8.43 -1.87 -15.35
N VAL A 166 7.29 -1.23 -15.07
CA VAL A 166 6.87 0.04 -15.67
C VAL A 166 6.66 1.08 -14.57
N PHE A 167 6.79 2.37 -14.87
CA PHE A 167 6.47 3.40 -13.90
C PHE A 167 4.96 3.42 -13.60
N LEU A 168 4.61 3.54 -12.32
CA LEU A 168 3.24 3.63 -11.83
C LEU A 168 2.83 5.11 -11.68
N PHE A 169 3.52 5.84 -10.80
CA PHE A 169 3.45 7.30 -10.60
C PHE A 169 4.71 7.75 -9.85
N GLY A 170 5.16 8.98 -10.08
CA GLY A 170 6.44 9.47 -9.53
C GLY A 170 7.58 8.50 -9.79
N ASP A 171 8.31 8.16 -8.73
CA ASP A 171 9.36 7.15 -8.71
C ASP A 171 8.89 5.75 -8.28
N VAL A 172 7.58 5.51 -8.18
CA VAL A 172 7.03 4.18 -7.87
C VAL A 172 6.90 3.37 -9.15
N VAL A 173 7.32 2.10 -9.11
CA VAL A 173 7.16 1.16 -10.23
C VAL A 173 6.08 0.12 -9.95
N LEU A 174 5.35 -0.25 -10.99
CA LEU A 174 4.52 -1.45 -11.03
C LEU A 174 5.38 -2.60 -11.56
N ARG A 175 5.66 -3.57 -10.68
CA ARG A 175 6.48 -4.73 -11.00
C ARG A 175 5.59 -5.92 -11.34
N TYR A 176 5.76 -6.47 -12.53
CA TYR A 176 5.12 -7.71 -12.96
C TYR A 176 5.99 -8.90 -12.61
N ILE A 177 5.41 -9.91 -11.96
CA ILE A 177 6.08 -11.16 -11.63
C ILE A 177 5.25 -12.33 -12.16
N SER A 178 5.90 -13.24 -12.86
CA SER A 178 5.32 -14.53 -13.26
C SER A 178 6.31 -15.65 -12.96
N PHE A 179 5.78 -16.80 -12.57
CA PHE A 179 6.57 -18.00 -12.27
C PHE A 179 6.31 -19.05 -13.35
N LYS A 180 7.35 -19.76 -13.79
CA LYS A 180 7.16 -20.89 -14.70
C LYS A 180 6.42 -22.01 -13.98
N LYS A 181 5.44 -22.62 -14.66
CA LYS A 181 4.81 -23.85 -14.20
C LYS A 181 5.79 -24.98 -14.44
N PHE A 182 6.20 -25.67 -13.38
CA PHE A 182 6.92 -26.93 -13.52
C PHE A 182 5.90 -28.05 -13.71
N ASP A 183 6.01 -28.79 -14.81
CA ASP A 183 5.27 -30.04 -14.99
C ASP A 183 5.86 -31.05 -14.01
N HIS A 184 5.20 -31.25 -12.86
CA HIS A 184 5.63 -32.21 -11.84
C HIS A 184 5.49 -33.65 -12.36
N GLU A 185 6.51 -34.17 -13.04
CA GLU A 185 6.67 -35.61 -13.32
C GLU A 185 7.88 -36.25 -12.62
N SER A 186 8.75 -35.47 -11.96
CA SER A 186 9.92 -36.01 -11.24
C SER A 186 9.73 -35.99 -9.72
N PRO A 187 9.82 -37.14 -9.02
CA PRO A 187 9.69 -37.23 -7.55
C PRO A 187 10.89 -36.68 -6.77
N ASN A 188 11.92 -36.18 -7.44
CA ASN A 188 13.21 -35.78 -6.84
C ASN A 188 13.56 -34.29 -7.02
N ASP A 189 12.66 -33.46 -7.58
CA ASP A 189 12.81 -31.99 -7.57
C ASP A 189 12.22 -31.43 -6.26
N ASP A 190 12.79 -31.86 -5.14
CA ASP A 190 12.57 -31.23 -3.84
C ASP A 190 13.57 -30.05 -3.77
N GLU A 191 13.08 -28.82 -3.58
CA GLU A 191 13.80 -27.53 -3.55
C GLU A 191 13.81 -26.65 -4.82
N THR A 192 12.72 -26.54 -5.58
CA THR A 192 12.47 -25.27 -6.31
C THR A 192 12.32 -24.13 -5.29
N CYS A 193 12.89 -22.95 -5.56
CA CYS A 193 12.88 -21.77 -4.68
C CYS A 193 11.46 -21.19 -4.49
N ASN A 194 10.55 -21.94 -3.85
CA ASN A 194 9.12 -21.65 -3.76
C ASN A 194 8.76 -20.58 -2.74
N TRP A 195 9.74 -20.05 -2.02
CA TRP A 195 9.51 -19.30 -0.81
C TRP A 195 9.68 -17.77 -1.03
N PHE A 196 10.28 -17.31 -2.14
CA PHE A 196 10.15 -15.93 -2.66
C PHE A 196 10.55 -15.80 -4.14
N LEU A 197 11.76 -15.30 -4.43
CA LEU A 197 12.35 -15.15 -5.76
C LEU A 197 13.68 -15.92 -5.81
N PRO A 198 14.19 -16.28 -7.00
CA PRO A 198 15.52 -16.88 -7.12
C PRO A 198 16.62 -16.02 -6.46
N ARG A 199 17.65 -16.68 -5.91
CA ARG A 199 18.81 -16.06 -5.20
C ARG A 199 18.50 -15.32 -3.91
N PHE A 200 17.29 -15.49 -3.39
CA PHE A 200 17.10 -15.34 -1.96
C PHE A 200 17.53 -16.67 -1.29
N GLU A 201 17.84 -16.68 0.01
CA GLU A 201 17.80 -17.87 0.89
C GLU A 201 16.76 -17.77 2.04
N LYS A 202 16.13 -18.91 2.40
CA LYS A 202 15.16 -18.97 3.50
C LYS A 202 15.91 -18.64 4.80
N ILE A 203 15.36 -17.76 5.62
CA ILE A 203 15.94 -17.52 6.95
C ILE A 203 15.64 -18.73 7.83
N GLU A 204 16.69 -19.31 8.42
CA GLU A 204 16.57 -20.45 9.34
C GLU A 204 15.59 -20.15 10.49
N ASP A 205 14.81 -21.16 10.88
CA ASP A 205 13.79 -21.02 11.92
C ASP A 205 14.40 -20.63 13.30
N THR A 206 15.68 -20.93 13.53
CA THR A 206 16.44 -20.51 14.73
C THR A 206 16.68 -19.00 14.78
N LEU A 207 16.80 -18.36 13.62
CA LEU A 207 17.00 -16.92 13.45
C LEU A 207 15.68 -16.17 13.22
N SER A 208 14.61 -16.90 12.93
CA SER A 208 13.29 -16.37 12.59
C SER A 208 12.28 -16.69 13.69
N TYR A 209 12.03 -15.74 14.58
CA TYR A 209 10.96 -15.88 15.57
C TYR A 209 9.60 -15.91 14.86
N PRO A 210 8.71 -16.89 15.14
CA PRO A 210 7.44 -17.06 14.44
C PRO A 210 6.40 -16.05 14.93
N LEU A 211 6.63 -14.77 14.66
CA LEU A 211 5.68 -13.71 14.92
C LEU A 211 4.49 -13.83 13.95
N ASP A 212 3.28 -13.80 14.51
CA ASP A 212 2.04 -13.67 13.77
C ASP A 212 0.98 -13.02 14.66
N TYR A 213 0.57 -11.80 14.30
CA TYR A 213 -0.50 -11.09 15.00
C TYR A 213 -1.87 -11.30 14.36
N GLY A 214 -1.94 -11.88 13.17
CA GLY A 214 -3.16 -12.15 12.41
C GLY A 214 -3.31 -11.32 11.13
N ILE A 215 -2.23 -10.71 10.61
CA ILE A 215 -2.23 -10.03 9.31
C ILE A 215 -2.13 -11.07 8.19
N CYS A 216 -2.96 -10.96 7.16
CA CYS A 216 -3.13 -12.02 6.18
C CYS A 216 -2.75 -11.60 4.76
N ARG A 217 -3.11 -10.38 4.32
CA ARG A 217 -2.84 -9.92 2.95
C ARG A 217 -2.89 -8.39 2.85
N LEU A 218 -2.34 -7.86 1.75
CA LEU A 218 -2.59 -6.49 1.31
C LEU A 218 -4.02 -6.40 0.74
N ASP A 219 -4.80 -5.42 1.18
CA ASP A 219 -6.14 -5.14 0.65
C ASP A 219 -6.09 -4.20 -0.54
N HIS A 220 -5.45 -3.05 -0.34
CA HIS A 220 -5.31 -2.00 -1.31
C HIS A 220 -4.10 -1.14 -0.97
N LEU A 221 -3.63 -0.38 -1.96
CA LEU A 221 -2.65 0.68 -1.77
C LEU A 221 -3.24 2.00 -2.22
N VAL A 222 -2.76 3.08 -1.61
CA VAL A 222 -3.19 4.43 -1.95
C VAL A 222 -2.00 5.28 -2.37
N GLY A 223 -2.03 5.83 -3.57
CA GLY A 223 -1.03 6.76 -4.11
C GLY A 223 -1.50 8.20 -4.00
N SER A 224 -0.62 9.11 -3.58
CA SER A 224 -0.84 10.55 -3.64
C SER A 224 -0.22 11.12 -4.91
N VAL A 225 -1.01 11.86 -5.68
CA VAL A 225 -0.58 12.51 -6.93
C VAL A 225 -1.01 14.00 -6.93
N PRO A 226 -0.35 14.88 -7.70
CA PRO A 226 -0.79 16.28 -7.81
C PRO A 226 -2.10 16.42 -8.57
N GLU A 227 -2.36 15.56 -9.57
CA GLU A 227 -3.54 15.61 -10.42
C GLU A 227 -4.09 14.19 -10.67
N LEU A 228 -5.34 13.96 -10.31
CA LEU A 228 -6.01 12.66 -10.39
C LEU A 228 -6.29 12.24 -11.83
N GLY A 229 -6.81 13.16 -12.65
CA GLY A 229 -7.25 12.87 -14.02
C GLY A 229 -6.16 12.23 -14.90
N PRO A 230 -4.97 12.86 -15.03
CA PRO A 230 -3.85 12.29 -15.78
C PRO A 230 -3.36 10.94 -15.22
N ALA A 231 -3.24 10.82 -13.89
CA ALA A 231 -2.76 9.59 -13.25
C ALA A 231 -3.73 8.42 -13.46
N VAL A 232 -5.03 8.63 -13.25
CA VAL A 232 -6.07 7.61 -13.47
C VAL A 232 -6.14 7.23 -14.94
N SER A 233 -6.11 8.20 -15.85
CA SER A 233 -6.14 7.93 -17.30
C SER A 233 -4.95 7.09 -17.73
N TYR A 234 -3.74 7.42 -17.26
CA TYR A 234 -2.55 6.61 -17.49
C TYR A 234 -2.74 5.18 -16.99
N LEU A 235 -3.16 5.00 -15.74
CA LEU A 235 -3.31 3.66 -15.16
C LEU A 235 -4.36 2.81 -15.87
N LYS A 236 -5.51 3.40 -16.24
CA LYS A 236 -6.56 2.72 -17.02
C LYS A 236 -6.02 2.30 -18.39
N GLU A 237 -5.28 3.17 -19.06
CA GLU A 237 -4.73 2.84 -20.36
C GLU A 237 -3.66 1.76 -20.29
N VAL A 238 -2.77 1.75 -19.29
CA VAL A 238 -1.67 0.77 -19.25
C VAL A 238 -2.06 -0.60 -18.70
N THR A 239 -3.09 -0.67 -17.86
CA THR A 239 -3.52 -1.92 -17.20
C THR A 239 -4.85 -2.46 -17.70
N GLY A 240 -5.77 -1.59 -18.12
CA GLY A 240 -7.17 -1.94 -18.37
C GLY A 240 -8.01 -2.05 -17.10
N PHE A 241 -7.49 -1.69 -15.93
CA PHE A 241 -8.24 -1.70 -14.67
C PHE A 241 -9.47 -0.79 -14.75
N HIS A 242 -10.57 -1.21 -14.15
CA HIS A 242 -11.81 -0.47 -14.16
C HIS A 242 -11.97 0.42 -12.94
N GLU A 243 -12.75 1.49 -13.11
CA GLU A 243 -13.16 2.34 -12.00
C GLU A 243 -14.09 1.56 -11.08
N PHE A 244 -13.69 1.49 -9.82
CA PHE A 244 -14.32 0.64 -8.83
C PHE A 244 -15.12 1.44 -7.79
N ALA A 245 -14.59 2.60 -7.40
CA ALA A 245 -15.25 3.56 -6.53
C ALA A 245 -14.64 4.95 -6.73
N GLU A 246 -15.41 5.99 -6.43
CA GLU A 246 -14.96 7.38 -6.43
C GLU A 246 -15.43 8.05 -5.13
N PHE A 247 -14.60 8.95 -4.60
CA PHE A 247 -14.94 9.79 -3.45
C PHE A 247 -14.46 11.22 -3.74
N THR A 248 -15.40 12.15 -3.80
CA THR A 248 -15.13 13.58 -3.98
C THR A 248 -15.13 14.33 -2.66
N THR A 249 -14.61 15.55 -2.62
CA THR A 249 -14.63 16.37 -1.39
C THR A 249 -16.06 16.58 -0.83
N GLU A 250 -17.05 16.69 -1.71
CA GLU A 250 -18.47 16.83 -1.34
C GLU A 250 -18.99 15.58 -0.61
N ASP A 251 -18.49 14.41 -1.01
CA ASP A 251 -18.81 13.11 -0.46
C ASP A 251 -18.11 12.80 0.87
N VAL A 252 -16.97 13.42 1.11
CA VAL A 252 -16.08 13.22 2.26
C VAL A 252 -16.53 14.04 3.49
N GLY A 253 -17.36 15.07 3.29
CA GLY A 253 -18.05 15.78 4.36
C GLY A 253 -17.15 16.63 5.26
N THR A 254 -15.97 17.02 4.78
CA THR A 254 -15.02 17.85 5.51
C THR A 254 -15.22 19.33 5.21
N LEU A 255 -15.35 20.14 6.26
CA LEU A 255 -15.56 21.59 6.16
C LEU A 255 -14.23 22.38 6.04
N GLU A 256 -13.08 21.73 6.28
CA GLU A 256 -11.78 22.41 6.46
C GLU A 256 -10.66 21.95 5.51
N SER A 257 -10.56 20.67 5.12
CA SER A 257 -9.60 20.15 4.12
C SER A 257 -10.26 19.19 3.15
N GLY A 258 -9.74 19.01 1.93
CA GLY A 258 -10.34 18.12 0.93
C GLY A 258 -9.32 17.21 0.24
N LEU A 259 -9.84 16.09 -0.26
CA LEU A 259 -9.18 15.23 -1.24
C LEU A 259 -10.24 14.76 -2.24
N ASN A 260 -9.83 14.49 -3.47
CA ASN A 260 -10.58 13.63 -4.38
C ASN A 260 -9.83 12.32 -4.53
N SER A 261 -10.56 11.21 -4.63
CA SER A 261 -9.95 9.91 -4.84
C SER A 261 -10.77 9.02 -5.76
N LEU A 262 -10.06 8.18 -6.49
CA LEU A 262 -10.63 7.18 -7.37
C LEU A 262 -9.92 5.85 -7.16
N VAL A 263 -10.69 4.78 -7.10
CA VAL A 263 -10.20 3.41 -6.95
C VAL A 263 -10.24 2.70 -8.29
N LEU A 264 -9.12 2.16 -8.71
CA LEU A 264 -8.99 1.25 -9.84
C LEU A 264 -8.85 -0.19 -9.32
N GLY A 265 -9.57 -1.13 -9.94
CA GLY A 265 -9.52 -2.55 -9.61
C GLY A 265 -9.15 -3.41 -10.81
N SER A 266 -8.42 -4.50 -10.57
CA SER A 266 -8.29 -5.60 -11.54
C SER A 266 -9.64 -6.29 -11.78
N ASN A 267 -9.73 -7.12 -12.82
CA ASN A 267 -10.93 -7.89 -13.17
C ASN A 267 -11.50 -8.69 -11.99
N ASN A 268 -10.61 -9.33 -11.21
CA ASN A 268 -11.00 -10.09 -10.02
C ASN A 268 -11.15 -9.24 -8.74
N GLU A 269 -10.90 -7.93 -8.85
CA GLU A 269 -11.02 -6.94 -7.77
C GLU A 269 -10.15 -7.27 -6.54
N MET A 270 -9.07 -8.04 -6.74
CA MET A 270 -8.08 -8.40 -5.70
C MET A 270 -6.85 -7.49 -5.67
N VAL A 271 -6.60 -6.77 -6.77
CA VAL A 271 -5.60 -5.70 -6.83
C VAL A 271 -6.34 -4.39 -6.91
N LEU A 272 -6.26 -3.59 -5.85
CA LEU A 272 -6.98 -2.33 -5.68
C LEU A 272 -5.97 -1.18 -5.51
N LEU A 273 -6.01 -0.24 -6.45
CA LEU A 273 -5.15 0.95 -6.47
C LEU A 273 -6.03 2.18 -6.27
N VAL A 274 -5.91 2.84 -5.13
CA VAL A 274 -6.59 4.12 -4.88
C VAL A 274 -5.63 5.24 -5.23
N ILE A 275 -6.10 6.23 -5.98
CA ILE A 275 -5.32 7.42 -6.33
C ILE A 275 -6.00 8.63 -5.71
N CYS A 276 -5.25 9.48 -5.03
CA CYS A 276 -5.72 10.66 -4.32
C CYS A 276 -5.03 11.93 -4.84
N GLU A 277 -5.79 13.01 -5.03
CA GLU A 277 -5.28 14.35 -5.32
C GLU A 277 -5.65 15.35 -4.21
N PRO A 278 -4.86 16.42 -4.03
CA PRO A 278 -5.22 17.50 -3.12
C PRO A 278 -6.36 18.35 -3.68
N VAL A 279 -7.23 18.84 -2.79
CA VAL A 279 -8.16 19.92 -3.12
C VAL A 279 -7.65 21.24 -2.55
N PHE A 280 -7.54 22.23 -3.41
CA PHE A 280 -7.06 23.58 -3.06
C PHE A 280 -8.22 24.52 -2.71
N GLY A 281 -7.90 25.61 -2.01
CA GLY A 281 -8.90 26.63 -1.64
C GLY A 281 -9.75 26.30 -0.41
N THR A 282 -9.44 25.22 0.30
CA THR A 282 -10.06 24.86 1.58
C THR A 282 -9.46 25.67 2.75
N LYS A 283 -10.16 25.76 3.89
CA LYS A 283 -9.72 26.56 5.05
C LYS A 283 -8.36 26.12 5.60
N ARG A 284 -8.09 24.82 5.52
CA ARG A 284 -6.83 24.18 5.86
C ARG A 284 -6.23 23.55 4.64
N ARG A 285 -4.92 23.36 4.73
CA ARG A 285 -4.15 22.67 3.72
C ARG A 285 -4.57 21.21 3.62
N SER A 286 -4.67 20.69 2.39
CA SER A 286 -4.91 19.27 2.16
C SER A 286 -3.73 18.44 2.68
N GLN A 287 -4.02 17.37 3.39
CA GLN A 287 -3.04 16.38 3.83
C GLN A 287 -2.34 15.69 2.63
N ILE A 288 -3.00 15.60 1.46
CA ILE A 288 -2.35 15.14 0.23
C ILE A 288 -1.26 16.14 -0.20
N GLN A 289 -1.53 17.44 -0.09
CA GLN A 289 -0.53 18.47 -0.36
C GLN A 289 0.59 18.48 0.70
N THR A 290 0.27 18.20 1.98
CA THR A 290 1.28 17.97 3.03
C THR A 290 2.19 16.80 2.68
N PHE A 291 1.60 15.68 2.24
CA PHE A 291 2.33 14.50 1.79
C PHE A 291 3.27 14.84 0.63
N LEU A 292 2.76 15.42 -0.47
CA LEU A 292 3.56 15.69 -1.68
C LEU A 292 4.77 16.59 -1.41
N GLU A 293 4.63 17.60 -0.54
CA GLU A 293 5.75 18.49 -0.19
C GLU A 293 6.79 17.84 0.73
N HIS A 294 6.38 17.00 1.69
CA HIS A 294 7.34 16.32 2.57
C HIS A 294 7.94 15.08 1.91
N ASN A 295 7.24 14.47 0.96
CA ASN A 295 7.71 13.35 0.20
C ASN A 295 8.61 13.77 -0.97
N ASP A 296 8.52 15.01 -1.45
CA ASP A 296 9.16 15.49 -2.67
C ASP A 296 8.60 14.81 -3.93
N GLY A 297 7.26 14.79 -4.05
CA GLY A 297 6.54 14.26 -5.22
C GLY A 297 5.58 13.11 -4.93
N GLU A 298 5.13 12.43 -5.99
CA GLU A 298 4.14 11.34 -5.91
C GLU A 298 4.72 10.06 -5.32
N GLU A 299 3.98 9.41 -4.42
CA GLU A 299 4.36 8.13 -3.81
C GLU A 299 3.15 7.44 -3.15
N VAL A 300 3.35 6.22 -2.64
CA VAL A 300 2.39 5.44 -1.87
C VAL A 300 2.13 6.06 -0.49
N GLN A 301 0.97 6.68 -0.33
CA GLN A 301 0.54 7.23 0.95
C GLN A 301 0.29 6.16 2.01
N HIS A 302 -0.44 5.11 1.69
CA HIS A 302 -0.70 4.07 2.68
C HIS A 302 -0.97 2.70 2.07
N LEU A 303 -0.76 1.70 2.93
CA LEU A 303 -0.98 0.29 2.66
C LEU A 303 -2.01 -0.24 3.65
N ALA A 304 -3.11 -0.77 3.14
CA ALA A 304 -4.17 -1.35 3.95
C ALA A 304 -3.97 -2.86 4.10
N LEU A 305 -3.76 -3.32 5.32
CA LEU A 305 -3.47 -4.71 5.65
C LEU A 305 -4.70 -5.37 6.26
N VAL A 306 -5.14 -6.46 5.64
CA VAL A 306 -6.26 -7.26 6.16
C VAL A 306 -5.79 -8.10 7.33
N SER A 307 -6.56 -8.06 8.40
CA SER A 307 -6.43 -8.91 9.57
C SER A 307 -7.61 -9.88 9.68
N GLU A 308 -7.34 -11.13 10.06
CA GLU A 308 -8.37 -12.13 10.38
C GLU A 308 -9.11 -11.81 11.69
N ASP A 309 -8.39 -11.28 12.68
CA ASP A 309 -8.93 -10.77 13.95
C ASP A 309 -8.25 -9.44 14.28
N ILE A 310 -8.86 -8.33 13.84
CA ILE A 310 -8.32 -6.99 14.04
C ILE A 310 -8.14 -6.67 15.52
N PHE A 311 -8.98 -7.21 16.41
CA PHE A 311 -8.86 -6.94 17.84
C PHE A 311 -7.61 -7.60 18.43
N LYS A 312 -7.33 -8.87 18.06
CA LYS A 312 -6.07 -9.53 18.43
C LYS A 312 -4.87 -8.79 17.85
N THR A 313 -4.90 -8.48 16.55
CA THR A 313 -3.82 -7.77 15.85
C THR A 313 -3.50 -6.45 16.55
N LEU A 314 -4.51 -5.62 16.82
CA LEU A 314 -4.30 -4.31 17.45
C LEU A 314 -3.86 -4.39 18.91
N ARG A 315 -4.34 -5.38 19.69
CA ARG A 315 -3.82 -5.61 21.04
C ARG A 315 -2.32 -5.91 20.99
N GLU A 316 -1.87 -6.75 20.06
CA GLU A 316 -0.45 -7.09 19.94
C GLU A 316 0.39 -5.93 19.41
N MET A 317 -0.08 -5.21 18.39
CA MET A 317 0.62 -4.05 17.86
C MET A 317 0.75 -2.92 18.91
N LYS A 318 -0.34 -2.58 19.61
CA LYS A 318 -0.33 -1.50 20.62
C LYS A 318 0.53 -1.80 21.83
N LYS A 319 0.64 -3.07 22.26
CA LYS A 319 1.60 -3.48 23.32
C LYS A 319 3.04 -3.11 22.98
N ARG A 320 3.36 -2.96 21.70
CA ARG A 320 4.72 -2.76 21.19
C ARG A 320 5.00 -1.31 20.80
N SER A 321 3.98 -0.45 20.67
CA SER A 321 4.14 0.95 20.26
C SER A 321 5.22 1.69 21.07
N GLY A 322 5.20 1.57 22.40
CA GLY A 322 6.17 2.22 23.28
C GLY A 322 7.58 1.59 23.31
N VAL A 323 7.80 0.48 22.61
CA VAL A 323 9.06 -0.29 22.59
C VAL A 323 9.45 -0.66 21.15
N GLY A 324 9.42 0.33 20.26
CA GLY A 324 9.89 0.20 18.87
C GLY A 324 8.82 -0.24 17.85
N GLY A 325 7.57 -0.42 18.28
CA GLY A 325 6.43 -0.69 17.38
C GLY A 325 5.91 0.55 16.66
N PHE A 326 4.75 0.40 16.00
CA PHE A 326 4.04 1.53 15.40
C PHE A 326 3.06 2.15 16.37
N GLU A 327 2.95 3.47 16.31
CA GLU A 327 1.93 4.24 17.02
C GLU A 327 0.68 4.40 16.15
N PHE A 328 -0.45 4.67 16.79
CA PHE A 328 -1.74 4.84 16.11
C PHE A 328 -2.23 6.27 16.22
N MET A 329 -3.10 6.64 15.28
CA MET A 329 -3.82 7.91 15.37
C MET A 329 -4.69 7.97 16.64
N PRO A 330 -4.94 9.17 17.19
CA PRO A 330 -5.79 9.32 18.37
C PRO A 330 -7.18 8.73 18.14
N PRO A 331 -7.75 8.02 19.15
CA PRO A 331 -9.07 7.45 19.01
C PRO A 331 -10.14 8.56 18.86
N PRO A 332 -11.20 8.30 18.08
CA PRO A 332 -12.40 9.14 18.05
C PRO A 332 -12.97 9.42 19.46
N PRO A 333 -13.74 10.51 19.63
CA PRO A 333 -14.37 10.80 20.92
C PRO A 333 -15.40 9.72 21.31
N PRO A 334 -15.71 9.52 22.61
CA PRO A 334 -16.69 8.52 23.07
C PRO A 334 -18.09 8.64 22.43
N THR A 335 -18.45 9.84 21.96
CA THR A 335 -19.70 10.09 21.23
C THR A 335 -19.79 9.30 19.92
N TYR A 336 -18.66 9.05 19.25
CA TYR A 336 -18.57 8.22 18.05
C TYR A 336 -19.05 6.79 18.34
N TYR A 337 -18.53 6.17 19.41
CA TYR A 337 -18.85 4.79 19.79
C TYR A 337 -20.25 4.63 20.36
N LYS A 338 -20.77 5.64 21.07
CA LYS A 338 -22.18 5.67 21.49
C LYS A 338 -23.13 5.60 20.28
N ASN A 339 -22.76 6.23 19.16
CA ASN A 339 -23.55 6.21 17.93
C ASN A 339 -23.31 4.94 17.09
N LEU A 340 -22.19 4.23 17.28
CA LEU A 340 -21.89 2.99 16.55
C LEU A 340 -22.94 1.91 16.75
N LYS A 341 -23.51 1.80 17.95
CA LYS A 341 -24.58 0.83 18.22
C LYS A 341 -25.78 0.97 17.28
N LYS A 342 -26.08 2.19 16.82
CA LYS A 342 -27.17 2.44 15.85
C LYS A 342 -26.78 2.06 14.42
N ARG A 343 -25.49 2.06 14.08
CA ARG A 343 -24.97 1.81 12.72
C ARG A 343 -24.62 0.34 12.48
N ALA A 344 -24.05 -0.32 13.48
CA ALA A 344 -23.48 -1.66 13.35
C ALA A 344 -23.80 -2.60 14.54
N GLY A 345 -24.81 -2.28 15.37
CA GLY A 345 -25.15 -3.08 16.56
C GLY A 345 -25.78 -4.45 16.28
N ASP A 346 -26.17 -4.72 15.04
CA ASP A 346 -26.63 -6.01 14.53
C ASP A 346 -25.48 -6.89 14.01
N VAL A 347 -24.31 -6.31 13.76
CA VAL A 347 -23.09 -7.03 13.31
C VAL A 347 -22.07 -7.16 14.45
N LEU A 348 -21.91 -6.10 15.24
CA LEU A 348 -20.97 -6.05 16.36
C LEU A 348 -21.72 -6.15 17.69
N SER A 349 -21.30 -7.08 18.53
CA SER A 349 -21.78 -7.18 19.92
C SER A 349 -21.39 -5.94 20.74
N ASN A 350 -22.08 -5.69 21.86
CA ASN A 350 -21.72 -4.58 22.76
C ASN A 350 -20.28 -4.71 23.30
N VAL A 351 -19.76 -5.94 23.44
CA VAL A 351 -18.38 -6.20 23.86
C VAL A 351 -17.40 -5.75 22.76
N GLN A 352 -17.66 -6.12 21.52
CA GLN A 352 -16.83 -5.70 20.37
C GLN A 352 -16.88 -4.19 20.14
N ILE A 353 -18.04 -3.53 20.32
CA ILE A 353 -18.13 -2.07 20.23
C ILE A 353 -17.26 -1.40 21.29
N LYS A 354 -17.22 -1.96 22.50
CA LYS A 354 -16.35 -1.47 23.57
C LYS A 354 -14.87 -1.71 23.25
N GLU A 355 -14.52 -2.86 22.69
CA GLU A 355 -13.16 -3.11 22.20
C GLU A 355 -12.76 -2.13 21.08
N CYS A 356 -13.69 -1.77 20.18
CA CYS A 356 -13.44 -0.71 19.20
C CYS A 356 -13.11 0.61 19.89
N GLU A 357 -13.83 1.00 20.94
CA GLU A 357 -13.56 2.22 21.71
C GLU A 357 -12.19 2.18 22.39
N GLU A 358 -11.87 1.09 23.07
CA GLU A 358 -10.60 0.91 23.78
C GLU A 358 -9.39 0.89 22.82
N LEU A 359 -9.55 0.33 21.62
CA LEU A 359 -8.48 0.23 20.63
C LEU A 359 -8.46 1.38 19.62
N GLY A 360 -9.49 2.23 19.58
CA GLY A 360 -9.57 3.34 18.63
C GLY A 360 -9.99 2.92 17.22
N VAL A 361 -10.74 1.83 17.08
CA VAL A 361 -11.16 1.28 15.78
C VAL A 361 -12.35 2.06 15.22
N LEU A 362 -12.19 2.55 14.00
CA LEU A 362 -13.25 3.13 13.19
C LEU A 362 -14.07 2.01 12.52
N VAL A 363 -15.38 2.18 12.45
CA VAL A 363 -16.28 1.20 11.83
C VAL A 363 -17.18 1.90 10.82
N ASP A 364 -17.09 1.45 9.57
CA ASP A 364 -17.99 1.85 8.49
C ASP A 364 -18.85 0.68 8.02
N ARG A 365 -19.95 1.00 7.34
CA ARG A 365 -20.86 -0.01 6.81
C ARG A 365 -21.45 0.45 5.49
N ASP A 366 -21.46 -0.47 4.52
CA ASP A 366 -22.19 -0.30 3.27
C ASP A 366 -23.33 -1.32 3.13
N ASP A 367 -23.94 -1.37 1.96
CA ASP A 367 -25.04 -2.28 1.62
C ASP A 367 -24.62 -3.76 1.62
N GLN A 368 -23.33 -4.06 1.57
CA GLN A 368 -22.81 -5.42 1.38
C GLN A 368 -22.08 -5.95 2.63
N GLY A 369 -21.47 -5.08 3.43
CA GLY A 369 -20.71 -5.51 4.59
C GLY A 369 -20.32 -4.40 5.56
N THR A 370 -19.50 -4.78 6.53
CA THR A 370 -18.97 -3.88 7.57
C THR A 370 -17.44 -3.86 7.49
N LEU A 371 -16.86 -2.66 7.57
CA LEU A 371 -15.42 -2.44 7.56
C LEU A 371 -14.98 -1.90 8.93
N LEU A 372 -14.07 -2.62 9.57
CA LEU A 372 -13.32 -2.15 10.73
C LEU A 372 -11.97 -1.67 10.22
N GLN A 373 -11.52 -0.49 10.66
CA GLN A 373 -10.25 0.09 10.22
C GLN A 373 -9.59 0.94 11.31
N ILE A 374 -8.28 1.06 11.24
CA ILE A 374 -7.50 1.99 12.06
C ILE A 374 -6.20 2.34 11.35
N PHE A 375 -5.71 3.55 11.59
CA PHE A 375 -4.52 4.09 10.94
C PHE A 375 -3.38 4.25 11.93
N THR A 376 -2.18 3.86 11.50
CA THR A 376 -0.96 4.19 12.22
C THR A 376 -0.64 5.68 12.05
N LYS A 377 0.21 6.21 12.92
CA LYS A 377 1.02 7.39 12.56
C LYS A 377 1.97 7.03 11.41
N PRO A 378 2.61 8.01 10.74
CA PRO A 378 3.66 7.74 9.77
C PRO A 378 4.71 6.78 10.33
N PHE A 379 5.13 5.79 9.54
CA PHE A 379 6.10 4.79 10.02
C PHE A 379 7.54 5.30 9.99
N GLY A 380 7.81 6.36 9.23
CA GLY A 380 9.13 6.97 9.09
C GLY A 380 9.21 8.33 9.80
N ASP A 381 10.27 9.08 9.50
CA ASP A 381 10.51 10.39 10.12
C ASP A 381 9.58 11.49 9.57
N ARG A 382 9.11 11.32 8.33
CA ARG A 382 8.33 12.31 7.61
C ARG A 382 6.83 12.06 7.76
N PRO A 383 5.97 13.09 7.67
CA PRO A 383 4.52 12.93 7.66
C PRO A 383 4.01 12.41 6.31
N THR A 384 4.58 11.30 5.84
CA THR A 384 4.30 10.69 4.54
C THR A 384 3.59 9.36 4.73
N THR A 385 4.27 8.22 4.53
CA THR A 385 3.62 6.92 4.43
C THR A 385 3.20 6.36 5.78
N PHE A 386 2.01 5.78 5.85
CA PHE A 386 1.45 5.11 7.03
C PHE A 386 0.78 3.78 6.67
N ILE A 387 0.34 3.02 7.68
CA ILE A 387 -0.36 1.75 7.50
C ILE A 387 -1.80 1.88 7.99
N GLU A 388 -2.72 1.30 7.24
CA GLU A 388 -4.08 1.03 7.68
C GLU A 388 -4.19 -0.47 8.04
N ILE A 389 -4.76 -0.80 9.18
CA ILE A 389 -5.14 -2.18 9.51
C ILE A 389 -6.65 -2.29 9.39
N ILE A 390 -7.12 -3.26 8.62
CA ILE A 390 -8.55 -3.45 8.36
C ILE A 390 -9.02 -4.87 8.66
N GLN A 391 -10.32 -5.00 8.90
CA GLN A 391 -11.03 -6.26 8.81
C GLN A 391 -12.39 -6.01 8.16
N ARG A 392 -12.71 -6.84 7.17
CA ARG A 392 -13.98 -6.79 6.46
C ARG A 392 -14.87 -7.92 6.96
N ILE A 393 -16.14 -7.63 7.23
CA ILE A 393 -17.14 -8.59 7.71
C ILE A 393 -18.29 -8.66 6.70
N GLY A 394 -18.57 -9.87 6.20
CA GLY A 394 -19.61 -10.15 5.19
C GLY A 394 -19.02 -10.58 3.84
N CYS A 395 -19.88 -10.59 2.81
CA CYS A 395 -19.55 -10.84 1.39
C CYS A 395 -18.72 -12.11 1.14
N MET A 396 -19.01 -13.16 1.89
CA MET A 396 -18.40 -14.48 1.69
C MET A 396 -19.05 -15.14 0.49
N ILE A 397 -18.24 -15.57 -0.47
CA ILE A 397 -18.64 -16.26 -1.69
C ILE A 397 -17.93 -17.61 -1.72
N GLU A 398 -18.65 -18.64 -2.13
CA GLU A 398 -18.09 -19.97 -2.40
C GLU A 398 -17.69 -20.03 -3.88
N ASP A 399 -16.44 -20.39 -4.17
CA ASP A 399 -16.01 -20.64 -5.54
C ASP A 399 -16.46 -22.03 -6.05
N ASP A 400 -16.24 -22.30 -7.33
CA ASP A 400 -16.59 -23.57 -7.98
C ASP A 400 -15.87 -24.80 -7.36
N THR A 401 -14.88 -24.58 -6.49
CA THR A 401 -14.12 -25.63 -5.79
C THR A 401 -14.59 -25.84 -4.34
N GLY A 402 -15.60 -25.09 -3.89
CA GLY A 402 -16.10 -25.12 -2.52
C GLY A 402 -15.25 -24.30 -1.53
N LYS A 403 -14.29 -23.51 -2.02
CA LYS A 403 -13.45 -22.67 -1.17
C LYS A 403 -14.16 -21.33 -0.96
N MET A 404 -14.37 -20.99 0.31
CA MET A 404 -14.90 -19.69 0.69
C MET A 404 -13.84 -18.61 0.53
N TYR A 405 -14.19 -17.52 -0.17
CA TYR A 405 -13.38 -16.31 -0.23
C TYR A 405 -14.25 -15.09 0.03
N GLN A 406 -13.63 -14.03 0.56
CA GLN A 406 -14.32 -12.75 0.74
C GLN A 406 -14.19 -11.93 -0.53
N LYS A 407 -15.31 -11.46 -1.09
CA LYS A 407 -15.29 -10.54 -2.22
C LYS A 407 -14.48 -9.28 -1.87
N GLY A 408 -13.66 -8.81 -2.81
CA GLY A 408 -13.01 -7.50 -2.70
C GLY A 408 -14.05 -6.42 -2.32
N ARG A 409 -13.64 -5.47 -1.44
CA ARG A 409 -14.46 -4.31 -0.99
C ARG A 409 -15.67 -4.61 -0.12
N CYS A 410 -15.75 -5.76 0.54
CA CYS A 410 -16.81 -5.95 1.52
C CYS A 410 -16.78 -4.86 2.61
N GLY A 411 -17.82 -4.02 2.70
CA GLY A 411 -17.87 -2.88 3.62
C GLY A 411 -17.25 -1.56 3.12
N GLY A 412 -16.89 -1.44 1.83
CA GLY A 412 -16.43 -0.18 1.24
C GLY A 412 -14.99 0.23 1.57
N PHE A 413 -14.70 1.53 1.58
CA PHE A 413 -13.38 2.10 1.92
C PHE A 413 -13.48 3.15 3.04
N GLY A 414 -14.47 3.03 3.93
CA GLY A 414 -14.58 3.94 5.06
C GLY A 414 -15.15 5.32 4.71
N LYS A 415 -15.99 5.44 3.68
CA LYS A 415 -16.65 6.71 3.29
C LYS A 415 -17.28 7.41 4.50
N GLY A 416 -17.96 6.66 5.36
CA GLY A 416 -18.61 7.18 6.57
C GLY A 416 -17.66 7.58 7.69
N ASN A 417 -16.39 7.19 7.61
CA ASN A 417 -15.36 7.48 8.62
C ASN A 417 -14.45 8.65 8.26
N PHE A 418 -14.40 9.10 7.00
CA PHE A 418 -13.48 10.15 6.60
C PHE A 418 -13.60 11.40 7.49
N SER A 419 -14.82 11.90 7.75
CA SER A 419 -15.01 13.08 8.62
C SER A 419 -14.34 12.93 9.99
N GLU A 420 -14.34 11.74 10.59
CA GLU A 420 -13.70 11.49 11.88
C GLU A 420 -12.19 11.27 11.75
N LEU A 421 -11.75 10.55 10.70
CA LEU A 421 -10.33 10.38 10.38
C LEU A 421 -9.64 11.74 10.17
N PHE A 422 -10.27 12.62 9.39
CA PHE A 422 -9.74 13.95 9.10
C PHE A 422 -9.59 14.78 10.37
N LYS A 423 -10.55 14.74 11.30
CA LYS A 423 -10.41 15.43 12.61
C LYS A 423 -9.21 14.91 13.38
N SER A 424 -9.00 13.59 13.43
CA SER A 424 -7.85 12.99 14.11
C SER A 424 -6.51 13.35 13.47
N VAL A 425 -6.44 13.38 12.13
CA VAL A 425 -5.24 13.82 11.38
C VAL A 425 -4.98 15.30 11.61
N GLU A 426 -6.01 16.13 11.53
CA GLU A 426 -5.92 17.57 11.77
C GLU A 426 -5.46 17.92 13.18
N GLU A 427 -5.92 17.19 14.20
CA GLU A 427 -5.44 17.37 15.59
C GLU A 427 -3.99 16.94 15.74
N TYR A 428 -3.59 15.86 15.06
CA TYR A 428 -2.20 15.42 15.04
C TYR A 428 -1.28 16.43 14.34
N GLU A 429 -1.66 16.95 13.18
CA GLU A 429 -0.89 17.98 12.46
C GLU A 429 -0.70 19.25 13.31
N LYS A 430 -1.74 19.70 14.05
CA LYS A 430 -1.61 20.82 15.01
C LYS A 430 -0.55 20.55 16.08
N SER A 431 -0.38 19.28 16.48
CA SER A 431 0.64 18.91 17.47
C SER A 431 2.06 18.96 16.91
N LEU A 432 2.21 18.90 15.59
CA LEU A 432 3.49 18.96 14.87
C LEU A 432 3.91 20.38 14.50
N GLU A 433 2.98 21.36 14.52
CA GLU A 433 3.32 22.75 14.27
C GLU A 433 4.39 23.23 15.26
N PRO A 434 5.49 23.86 14.79
CA PRO A 434 6.54 24.33 15.67
C PRO A 434 5.95 25.29 16.69
N LYS A 435 6.11 24.99 17.97
CA LYS A 435 5.77 25.93 19.05
C LYS A 435 6.48 27.23 18.73
N LYS A 436 5.73 28.30 18.42
CA LYS A 436 6.29 29.63 18.21
C LYS A 436 7.24 29.92 19.36
N THR A 437 8.54 29.91 19.07
CA THR A 437 9.56 30.39 19.99
C THR A 437 9.20 31.85 20.23
N THR A 438 8.62 32.16 21.38
CA THR A 438 8.53 33.53 21.85
C THR A 438 9.95 34.06 21.83
N GLU A 439 10.21 35.01 20.93
CA GLU A 439 11.45 35.76 20.87
C GLU A 439 11.76 36.26 22.28
N CYS A 440 12.83 35.74 22.87
CA CYS A 440 13.50 36.42 23.96
C CYS A 440 14.04 37.71 23.35
N VAL A 441 13.27 38.79 23.45
CA VAL A 441 13.76 40.14 23.22
C VAL A 441 14.88 40.35 24.24
N ALA A 442 16.11 40.36 23.75
CA ALA A 442 17.28 40.72 24.53
C ALA A 442 17.08 42.15 25.07
N ALA A 443 17.08 42.28 26.39
CA ALA A 443 17.15 43.55 27.09
C ALA A 443 18.61 43.85 27.48
#